data_AF-A0A5J4S796-F1
#
_entry.id   AF-A0A5J4S796-F1
#
_cell.length_a   1.000
_cell.length_b   1.000
_cell.length_c   1.000
_cell.angle_alpha   90.00
_cell.angle_beta   90.00
_cell.angle_gamma   90.00
#
_symmetry.space_group_name_H-M   'P 1'
#
loop_
_entity.id
_entity.type
_entity.pdbx_description
1 polymer ?
#
loop_
_entity_poly.entity_id
_entity_poly.type
_entity_poly.pdbx_seq_one_letter_code
_entity_poly.pdbx_strand_id
1 'polypeptide(L)'
;MADSKEKLFSDFLSVSTEQWMEKVTTDLKGADYEKKLVWRTNEGFKVKPFYRAEDLEGLKSIHTFPGEFPYLRGTKQNNAWLVRQ
;
A
#
# COMPACT_ATOMS: atom_id res chain seq x y z
N MET A 1 -19.82 -13.27 -14.33
CA MET A 1 -19.12 -12.21 -15.10
C MET A 1 -19.44 -10.92 -14.36
N ALA A 2 -18.53 -10.41 -13.53
CA ALA A 2 -18.80 -9.20 -12.77
C ALA A 2 -18.80 -7.99 -13.71
N ASP A 3 -19.84 -7.17 -13.63
CA ASP A 3 -20.08 -6.00 -14.49
C ASP A 3 -18.91 -5.02 -14.45
N SER A 4 -18.10 -5.06 -15.49
CA SER A 4 -16.86 -4.30 -15.66
C SER A 4 -17.08 -2.81 -15.99
N LYS A 5 -18.20 -2.22 -15.54
CA LYS A 5 -18.62 -0.87 -15.97
C LYS A 5 -19.32 -0.02 -14.91
N GLU A 6 -19.38 -0.47 -13.66
CA GLU A 6 -19.91 0.39 -12.60
C GLU A 6 -18.88 1.46 -12.22
N LYS A 7 -19.20 2.72 -12.52
CA LYS A 7 -18.41 3.88 -12.08
C LYS A 7 -18.85 4.27 -10.66
N LEU A 8 -18.31 3.57 -9.67
CA LEU A 8 -18.69 3.76 -8.26
C LEU A 8 -18.33 5.16 -7.70
N PHE A 9 -17.35 5.84 -8.31
CA PHE A 9 -16.79 7.09 -7.77
C PHE A 9 -16.77 8.24 -8.79
N SER A 10 -17.53 8.16 -9.90
CA SER A 10 -17.50 9.20 -10.94
C SER A 10 -18.03 10.55 -10.51
N ASP A 11 -18.90 10.57 -9.50
CA ASP A 11 -19.55 11.79 -9.02
C ASP A 11 -18.70 12.56 -8.00
N PHE A 12 -17.55 12.00 -7.61
CA PHE A 12 -16.64 12.58 -6.64
C PHE A 12 -15.33 13.00 -7.31
N LEU A 13 -14.83 14.17 -6.92
CA LEU A 13 -13.50 14.60 -7.32
C LEU A 13 -12.43 13.70 -6.70
N SER A 14 -11.32 13.51 -7.40
CA SER A 14 -10.16 12.81 -6.85
C SER A 14 -9.57 13.60 -5.69
N VAL A 15 -9.30 12.92 -4.59
CA VAL A 15 -8.69 13.52 -3.40
C VAL A 15 -7.17 13.39 -3.49
N SER A 16 -6.45 14.50 -3.33
CA SER A 16 -4.98 14.51 -3.31
C SER A 16 -4.44 13.99 -1.98
N THR A 17 -3.17 13.58 -1.97
CA THR A 17 -2.47 13.17 -0.75
C THR A 17 -2.45 14.29 0.30
N GLU A 18 -2.32 15.54 -0.13
CA GLU A 18 -2.30 16.73 0.72
C GLU A 18 -3.65 16.95 1.42
N GLN A 19 -4.75 16.89 0.67
CA GLN A 19 -6.10 17.01 1.21
C GLN A 19 -6.41 15.90 2.23
N TRP A 20 -5.95 14.68 1.94
CA TRP A 20 -6.09 13.57 2.88
C TRP A 20 -5.30 13.81 4.17
N MET A 21 -4.06 14.30 4.06
CA MET A 21 -3.22 14.62 5.21
C MET A 21 -3.81 15.77 6.06
N GLU A 22 -4.36 16.81 5.44
CA GLU A 22 -5.03 17.91 6.13
C GLU A 22 -6.23 17.43 6.94
N LYS A 23 -7.00 16.50 6.39
CA LYS A 23 -8.12 15.90 7.12
C LYS A 23 -7.64 15.11 8.34
N VAL A 24 -6.57 14.33 8.19
CA VAL A 24 -5.99 13.57 9.30
C VAL A 24 -5.44 14.49 10.40
N THR A 25 -4.73 15.57 10.05
CA THR A 25 -4.21 16.52 11.05
C THR A 25 -5.33 17.25 11.80
N THR A 26 -6.42 17.58 11.10
CA THR A 26 -7.65 18.14 11.70
C THR A 26 -8.25 17.17 12.71
N ASP A 27 -8.40 15.90 12.34
CA ASP A 27 -9.00 14.87 13.20
C ASP A 27 -8.11 14.53 14.41
N LEU A 28 -6.78 14.67 14.27
CA LEU A 28 -5.82 14.56 15.37
C LEU A 28 -5.84 15.76 16.34
N LYS A 29 -6.61 16.81 16.08
CA LYS A 29 -6.73 18.02 16.93
C LYS A 29 -5.38 18.64 17.30
N GLY A 30 -4.45 18.66 16.34
CA GLY A 30 -3.09 19.17 16.54
C GLY A 30 -2.12 18.22 17.24
N ALA A 31 -2.51 16.96 17.50
CA ALA A 31 -1.56 15.95 17.94
C ALA A 31 -0.58 15.58 16.81
N ASP A 32 0.66 15.29 17.20
CA ASP A 32 1.75 14.95 16.28
C ASP A 32 1.47 13.62 15.53
N TYR A 33 1.26 13.71 14.22
CA TYR A 33 0.99 12.59 13.31
C TYR A 33 2.09 11.51 13.39
N GLU A 34 3.36 11.92 13.41
CA GLU A 34 4.52 11.01 13.43
C GLU A 34 4.63 10.24 14.75
N LYS A 35 4.10 10.80 15.85
CA LYS A 35 4.10 10.13 17.15
C LYS A 35 2.85 9.29 17.38
N LYS A 36 1.72 9.71 16.81
CA LYS A 36 0.41 9.07 17.07
C LYS A 36 0.07 7.95 16.11
N LEU A 37 0.40 8.08 14.83
CA LEU A 37 -0.08 7.17 13.79
C LEU A 37 1.02 6.39 13.07
N VAL A 38 2.27 6.88 13.10
CA VAL A 38 3.40 6.17 12.49
C VAL A 38 3.95 5.15 13.48
N TRP A 39 3.90 3.87 13.09
CA TRP A 39 4.48 2.79 13.89
C TRP A 39 5.98 2.69 13.61
N ARG A 40 6.79 2.74 14.67
CA ARG A 40 8.23 2.49 14.61
C ARG A 40 8.52 1.07 15.04
N THR A 41 8.99 0.27 14.09
CA THR A 41 9.45 -1.10 14.35
C THR A 41 10.80 -1.05 15.08
N ASN A 42 11.14 -2.14 15.78
CA ASN A 42 12.40 -2.23 16.53
C ASN A 42 13.62 -2.22 15.60
N GLU A 43 13.41 -2.58 14.34
CA GLU A 43 14.37 -2.59 13.24
C GLU A 43 14.59 -1.19 12.63
N GLY A 44 13.88 -0.16 13.12
CA GLY A 44 14.04 1.22 12.69
C GLY A 44 13.16 1.64 11.51
N PHE A 45 12.28 0.77 11.00
CA PHE A 45 11.33 1.15 9.96
C PHE A 45 10.15 1.95 10.51
N LYS A 46 9.77 2.98 9.77
CA LYS A 46 8.56 3.76 9.98
C LYS A 46 7.45 3.25 9.08
N VAL A 47 6.46 2.57 9.65
CA VAL A 47 5.29 2.09 8.94
C VAL A 47 4.24 3.20 8.96
N LYS A 48 3.87 3.69 7.77
CA LYS A 48 2.84 4.73 7.62
C LYS A 48 1.45 4.10 7.82
N PRO A 49 0.47 4.86 8.34
CA PRO A 49 -0.90 4.36 8.53
C PRO A 49 -1.68 4.16 7.21
N PHE A 50 -1.21 4.73 6.10
CA PHE A 50 -1.77 4.52 4.77
C PHE A 50 -0.68 4.67 3.69
N TYR A 51 -0.96 4.12 2.51
CA TYR A 51 -0.13 4.20 1.31
C TYR A 51 -1.03 4.46 0.11
N ARG A 52 -0.51 5.10 -0.93
CA ARG A 52 -1.24 5.47 -2.15
C ARG A 52 -0.53 4.95 -3.41
N ALA A 53 -1.19 5.06 -4.55
CA ALA A 53 -0.61 4.68 -5.84
C ALA A 53 0.71 5.42 -6.12
N GLU A 54 0.81 6.67 -5.68
CA GLU A 54 2.02 7.49 -5.74
C GLU A 54 3.21 6.83 -5.01
N ASP A 55 2.99 6.12 -3.90
CA ASP A 55 4.06 5.41 -3.16
C ASP A 55 4.59 4.17 -3.92
N LEU A 56 3.89 3.73 -4.97
CA LEU A 56 4.35 2.64 -5.84
C LEU A 56 5.24 3.17 -6.97
N GLU A 57 5.21 4.47 -7.27
CA GLU A 57 6.00 5.03 -8.37
C GLU A 57 7.50 4.79 -8.17
N GLY A 58 8.19 4.39 -9.25
CA GLY A 58 9.62 4.07 -9.22
C GLY A 58 9.95 2.65 -8.75
N LEU A 59 8.99 1.86 -8.26
CA LEU A 59 9.21 0.45 -7.96
C LEU A 59 9.29 -0.37 -9.25
N LYS A 60 10.52 -0.72 -9.68
CA LYS A 60 10.78 -1.54 -10.88
C LYS A 60 10.12 -2.93 -10.85
N SER A 61 9.68 -3.35 -9.68
CA SER A 61 9.27 -4.74 -9.41
C SER A 61 7.76 -4.97 -9.44
N ILE A 62 6.95 -3.94 -9.63
CA ILE A 62 5.48 -4.04 -9.57
C ILE A 62 4.96 -5.07 -10.59
N HIS A 63 5.57 -5.11 -11.76
CA HIS A 63 5.16 -5.96 -12.88
C HIS A 63 5.99 -7.25 -13.02
N THR A 64 6.72 -7.66 -11.98
CA THR A 64 7.46 -8.94 -11.99
C THR A 64 6.54 -10.12 -11.77
N PHE A 65 6.83 -11.26 -12.41
CA PHE A 65 6.09 -12.51 -12.24
C PHE A 65 6.81 -13.50 -11.30
N PRO A 66 6.08 -14.44 -10.67
CA PRO A 66 6.71 -15.54 -9.94
C PRO A 66 7.60 -16.38 -10.86
N GLY A 67 8.77 -16.80 -10.36
CA GLY A 67 9.75 -17.57 -11.12
C GLY A 67 10.65 -16.76 -12.05
N GLU A 68 10.56 -15.43 -12.03
CA GLU A 68 11.44 -14.53 -12.79
C GLU A 68 12.36 -13.72 -11.87
N PHE A 69 13.59 -13.45 -12.30
CA PHE A 69 14.52 -12.57 -11.58
C PHE A 69 13.90 -11.17 -11.40
N PRO A 70 13.97 -10.53 -10.21
CA PRO A 70 14.73 -10.90 -9.00
C PRO A 70 13.97 -11.77 -7.99
N TYR A 71 12.94 -12.50 -8.41
CA TYR A 71 12.18 -13.48 -7.65
C TYR A 71 11.39 -12.93 -6.46
N LEU A 72 11.00 -11.64 -6.52
CA LEU A 72 10.25 -10.97 -5.44
C LEU A 72 8.88 -11.60 -5.15
N ARG A 73 8.24 -12.19 -6.17
CA ARG A 73 6.96 -12.90 -6.03
C ARG A 73 7.11 -14.42 -5.82
N GLY A 74 8.32 -14.88 -5.51
CA GLY A 74 8.64 -16.29 -5.32
C GLY A 74 9.43 -16.89 -6.49
N THR A 75 10.10 -18.01 -6.22
CA THR A 75 10.95 -18.73 -7.19
C THR A 75 10.17 -19.76 -8.02
N LYS A 76 8.96 -20.13 -7.59
CA LYS A 76 8.09 -21.10 -8.25
C LYS A 76 6.80 -20.41 -8.69
N GLN A 77 6.23 -20.90 -9.78
CA GLN A 77 4.94 -20.42 -10.30
C GLN A 77 3.73 -21.16 -9.69
N ASN A 78 3.97 -22.21 -8.88
CA ASN A 78 2.93 -23.02 -8.27
C ASN A 78 2.99 -22.98 -6.73
N ASN A 79 1.90 -23.39 -6.09
CA ASN A 79 1.73 -23.37 -4.63
C ASN A 79 1.99 -24.74 -3.97
N ALA A 80 2.92 -25.54 -4.53
CA ALA A 80 3.25 -26.87 -4.01
C ALA A 80 4.25 -26.78 -2.84
N TRP A 81 3.76 -26.33 -1.68
CA TRP A 81 4.54 -26.23 -0.44
C TRP A 81 4.66 -27.59 0.25
N LEU A 82 5.85 -27.92 0.75
CA LEU A 82 6.05 -29.14 1.54
C LEU A 82 5.51 -28.92 2.95
N VAL A 83 4.65 -29.82 3.42
CA VAL A 83 4.27 -29.88 4.84
C VAL A 83 5.43 -30.48 5.61
N ARG A 84 5.96 -29.76 6.60
CA ARG A 84 6.95 -30.27 7.55
C ARG A 84 6.36 -30.19 8.94
N GLN A 85 6.33 -31.33 9.63
CA GLN A 85 5.87 -31.49 11.01
C GLN A 85 7.08 -31.59 11.95
#